data_AF-A0A815XTB2-F1
#
_entry.id   AF-A0A815XTB2-F1
#
_cell.length_a   1.000
_cell.length_b   1.000
_cell.length_c   1.000
_cell.angle_alpha   90.00
_cell.angle_beta   90.00
_cell.angle_gamma   90.00
#
_symmetry.space_group_name_H-M   'P 1'
#
loop_
_entity.id
_entity.type
_entity.pdbx_description
1 polymer ?
#
loop_
_entity_poly.entity_id
_entity_poly.type
_entity_poly.pdbx_seq_one_letter_code
_entity_poly.pdbx_strand_id
1 'polypeptide(L)'
;RDLNGAISYDTVRRWCNMIEKTGAIQLSVPPGPPRFIRTKQVIEKVKNRLKCKKKVSSRILAHELSISRTSVRRILRNDLQYHAYKMRVVPLLEGNNNENIVFRRKDVRHLWDVQLTKRSYMDSQSSGSR
;
A
#
# COMPACT_ATOMS: atom_id res chain seq x y z
N ARG A 1 -35.13 34.45 -6.98
CA ARG A 1 -36.20 33.49 -7.35
C ARG A 1 -35.57 32.63 -8.43
N ASP A 2 -34.95 31.54 -8.01
CA ASP A 2 -34.11 30.74 -8.89
C ASP A 2 -35.04 29.82 -9.69
N LEU A 3 -34.84 29.76 -11.00
CA LEU A 3 -35.66 28.98 -11.91
C LEU A 3 -35.51 27.49 -11.55
N ASN A 4 -36.52 26.97 -10.86
CA ASN A 4 -36.73 25.56 -10.54
C ASN A 4 -36.35 24.66 -11.72
N GLY A 5 -35.21 23.98 -11.63
CA GLY A 5 -34.78 22.93 -12.57
C GLY A 5 -34.18 23.40 -13.90
N ALA A 6 -34.05 24.70 -14.15
CA ALA A 6 -33.44 25.20 -15.38
C ALA A 6 -31.91 25.33 -15.25
N ILE A 7 -31.19 24.89 -16.28
CA ILE A 7 -29.74 25.02 -16.36
C ILE A 7 -29.38 26.51 -16.46
N SER A 8 -28.49 27.00 -15.60
CA SER A 8 -28.02 28.40 -15.64
C SER A 8 -27.31 28.72 -16.95
N TYR A 9 -27.45 29.96 -17.44
CA TYR A 9 -26.73 30.48 -18.60
C TYR A 9 -25.21 30.28 -18.50
N ASP A 10 -24.64 30.46 -17.31
CA ASP A 10 -23.21 30.27 -17.08
C ASP A 10 -22.75 28.82 -17.27
N THR A 11 -23.63 27.86 -16.98
CA THR A 11 -23.39 26.43 -17.20
C THR A 11 -23.36 26.13 -18.69
N VAL A 12 -24.34 26.65 -19.45
CA VAL A 12 -24.37 26.50 -20.92
C VAL A 12 -23.14 27.12 -21.55
N ARG A 13 -22.76 28.34 -21.14
CA ARG A 13 -21.56 29.04 -21.62
C ARG A 13 -20.29 28.26 -21.33
N ARG A 14 -20.16 27.68 -20.13
CA ARG A 14 -19.03 26.81 -19.77
C ARG A 14 -18.96 25.57 -20.66
N TRP A 15 -20.09 24.95 -20.98
CA TRP A 15 -20.12 23.76 -21.84
C TRP A 15 -19.74 24.08 -23.28
N CYS A 16 -20.26 25.16 -23.85
CA CYS A 16 -19.86 25.62 -25.19
C CYS A 16 -18.35 25.87 -25.27
N ASN A 17 -17.79 26.61 -24.31
CA ASN A 17 -16.35 26.86 -24.24
C ASN A 17 -15.51 25.58 -24.10
N MET A 18 -16.05 24.54 -23.46
CA MET A 18 -15.37 23.27 -23.27
C MET A 18 -15.38 22.42 -24.54
N ILE A 19 -16.50 22.41 -25.27
CA ILE A 19 -16.62 21.77 -26.58
C ILE A 19 -15.72 22.44 -27.60
N GLU A 20 -15.68 23.77 -27.65
CA GLU A 20 -14.82 24.51 -28.59
C GLU A 20 -13.33 24.21 -28.37
N LYS A 21 -12.90 24.01 -27.12
CA LYS A 21 -11.49 23.78 -26.79
C LYS A 21 -11.06 22.32 -26.92
N THR A 22 -11.91 21.39 -26.47
CA THR A 22 -11.53 19.98 -26.26
C THR A 22 -12.37 19.02 -27.11
N GLY A 23 -13.47 19.47 -27.70
CA GLY A 23 -14.43 18.64 -28.44
C GLY A 23 -15.33 17.78 -27.56
N ALA A 24 -15.24 17.90 -26.24
CA ALA A 24 -15.99 17.08 -25.29
C ALA A 24 -16.32 17.84 -24.00
N ILE A 25 -17.47 17.52 -23.39
CA ILE A 25 -17.85 18.06 -22.08
C ILE A 25 -17.29 17.14 -20.98
N GLN A 26 -16.29 17.61 -20.25
CA GLN A 26 -15.75 16.96 -19.06
C GLN A 26 -16.38 17.54 -17.78
N LEU A 27 -17.43 16.88 -17.30
CA LEU A 27 -18.09 17.18 -16.01
C LEU A 27 -17.36 16.54 -14.82
N SER A 28 -16.04 16.32 -14.91
CA SER A 28 -15.29 15.63 -13.87
C SER A 28 -15.43 16.38 -12.53
N VAL A 29 -15.68 15.63 -11.47
CA VAL A 29 -15.68 16.16 -10.10
C VAL A 29 -14.33 16.84 -9.86
N PRO A 30 -14.30 18.10 -9.39
CA PRO A 30 -13.04 18.78 -9.13
C PRO A 30 -12.21 17.97 -8.13
N PRO A 31 -10.88 17.91 -8.31
CA PRO A 31 -10.02 17.22 -7.36
C PRO A 31 -10.22 17.85 -5.97
N GLY A 32 -10.52 17.02 -4.97
CA GLY A 32 -10.66 17.48 -3.60
C GLY A 32 -9.36 18.07 -3.04
N PRO A 33 -9.39 18.59 -1.81
CA PRO A 33 -8.23 19.25 -1.21
C PRO A 33 -6.97 18.36 -1.20
N PRO A 34 -5.78 18.93 -1.51
CA PRO A 34 -4.53 18.19 -1.51
C PRO A 34 -4.19 17.71 -0.08
N ARG A 35 -3.73 16.46 0.04
CA ARG A 35 -3.40 15.85 1.33
C ARG A 35 -1.90 15.98 1.63
N PHE A 36 -1.53 17.05 2.33
CA PHE A 36 -0.13 17.43 2.61
C PHE A 36 0.71 16.41 3.39
N ILE A 37 0.11 15.55 4.22
CA ILE A 37 0.86 14.61 5.07
C ILE A 37 1.36 13.37 4.28
N ARG A 38 0.74 13.03 3.14
CA ARG A 38 1.08 11.84 2.34
C ARG A 38 2.08 12.17 1.23
N THR A 39 3.15 12.90 1.54
CA THR A 39 4.24 13.10 0.59
C THR A 39 5.05 11.80 0.42
N LYS A 40 5.72 11.66 -0.73
CA LYS A 40 6.60 10.51 -1.02
C LYS A 40 7.66 10.30 0.08
N GLN A 41 8.24 11.39 0.57
CA GLN A 41 9.22 11.39 1.66
C GLN A 41 8.67 10.74 2.95
N VAL A 42 7.45 11.09 3.34
CA VAL A 42 6.82 10.53 4.55
C VAL A 42 6.52 9.04 4.38
N ILE A 43 6.05 8.64 3.20
CA ILE A 43 5.78 7.23 2.86
C ILE A 43 7.07 6.41 2.96
N GLU A 44 8.17 6.92 2.41
CA GLU A 44 9.49 6.28 2.49
C GLU A 44 10.01 6.20 3.93
N LYS A 45 9.84 7.27 4.73
CA LYS A 45 10.22 7.27 6.14
C LYS A 45 9.49 6.17 6.92
N VAL A 46 8.17 6.03 6.70
CA VAL A 46 7.37 4.95 7.29
C VAL A 46 7.87 3.57 6.81
N LYS A 47 8.12 3.42 5.50
CA LYS A 47 8.59 2.16 4.90
C LYS A 47 9.95 1.75 5.48
N ASN A 48 10.90 2.67 5.58
CA ASN A 48 12.23 2.42 6.13
C ASN A 48 12.16 2.05 7.61
N ARG A 49 11.33 2.76 8.39
CA ARG A 49 11.13 2.44 9.81
C ARG A 49 10.60 1.01 10.02
N LEU A 50 9.68 0.54 9.16
CA LEU A 50 9.14 -0.83 9.19
C LEU A 50 10.16 -1.89 8.78
N LYS A 51 11.06 -1.57 7.83
CA LYS A 51 12.18 -2.46 7.48
C LYS A 51 13.09 -2.70 8.67
N CYS A 52 13.41 -1.66 9.44
CA CYS A 52 14.28 -1.75 10.62
C CYS A 52 13.65 -2.55 11.77
N LYS A 53 12.35 -2.36 12.09
CA LYS A 53 11.65 -3.18 13.10
C LYS A 53 10.26 -3.60 12.60
N LYS A 54 10.08 -4.91 12.40
CA LYS A 54 8.90 -5.50 11.74
C LYS A 54 7.64 -5.60 12.61
N LYS A 55 7.76 -5.63 13.95
CA LYS A 55 6.64 -5.86 14.88
C LYS A 55 6.32 -4.60 15.69
N VAL A 56 5.78 -3.57 15.05
CA VAL A 56 5.41 -2.30 15.70
C VAL A 56 3.96 -1.94 15.46
N SER A 57 3.30 -1.38 16.48
CA SER A 57 1.92 -0.92 16.36
C SER A 57 1.86 0.43 15.65
N SER A 58 0.74 0.71 14.99
CA SER A 58 0.49 2.03 14.36
C SER A 58 0.54 3.19 15.35
N ARG A 59 0.26 2.96 16.64
CA ARG A 59 0.38 3.98 17.70
C ARG A 59 1.83 4.34 17.97
N ILE A 60 2.69 3.33 18.13
CA ILE A 60 4.12 3.52 18.37
C ILE A 60 4.77 4.20 17.17
N LEU A 61 4.44 3.73 15.96
CA LEU A 61 4.99 4.30 14.73
C LEU A 61 4.56 5.76 14.49
N ALA A 62 3.35 6.12 14.90
CA ALA A 62 2.87 7.50 14.88
C ALA A 62 3.68 8.40 15.83
N HIS A 63 3.92 7.93 17.05
CA HIS A 63 4.70 8.64 18.05
C HIS A 63 6.15 8.85 17.61
N GLU A 64 6.82 7.79 17.14
CA GLU A 64 8.23 7.83 16.70
C GLU A 64 8.45 8.73 15.48
N LEU A 65 7.47 8.82 14.58
CA LEU A 65 7.60 9.59 13.33
C LEU A 65 6.95 10.97 13.41
N SER A 66 6.32 11.31 14.52
CA SER A 66 5.55 12.56 14.72
C SER A 66 4.44 12.75 13.67
N ILE A 67 3.76 11.67 13.29
CA ILE A 67 2.68 11.67 12.31
C ILE A 67 1.38 11.25 13.00
N SER A 68 0.24 11.81 12.59
CA SER A 68 -1.05 11.37 13.15
C SER A 68 -1.32 9.88 12.88
N ARG A 69 -1.87 9.19 13.89
CA ARG A 69 -2.20 7.75 13.81
C ARG A 69 -3.09 7.41 12.61
N THR A 70 -4.02 8.29 12.27
CA THR A 70 -4.92 8.13 11.13
C THR A 70 -4.16 8.17 9.80
N SER A 71 -3.20 9.08 9.66
CA SER A 71 -2.33 9.18 8.49
C SER A 71 -1.43 7.97 8.36
N VAL A 72 -0.80 7.52 9.46
CA VAL A 72 -0.03 6.28 9.48
C VAL A 72 -0.87 5.09 9.03
N ARG A 73 -2.09 4.93 9.56
CA ARG A 73 -2.99 3.85 9.13
C ARG A 73 -3.32 3.90 7.64
N ARG A 74 -3.56 5.10 7.09
CA ARG A 74 -3.82 5.30 5.66
C ARG A 74 -2.59 5.01 4.81
N ILE A 75 -1.39 5.37 5.27
CA ILE A 75 -0.13 5.06 4.59
C ILE A 75 0.07 3.55 4.54
N LEU A 76 -0.09 2.87 5.68
CA LEU A 76 0.02 1.41 5.75
C LEU A 76 -0.95 0.72 4.79
N ARG A 77 -2.23 1.09 4.81
CA ARG A 77 -3.26 0.40 4.00
C ARG A 77 -3.26 0.78 2.52
N ASN A 78 -3.15 2.07 2.21
CA ASN A 78 -3.42 2.57 0.85
C ASN A 78 -2.13 2.78 0.04
N ASP A 79 -1.04 3.24 0.66
CA ASP A 79 0.22 3.48 -0.07
C ASP A 79 1.11 2.24 -0.08
N LEU A 80 1.25 1.58 1.07
CA LEU A 80 2.14 0.43 1.25
C LEU A 80 1.42 -0.91 1.13
N GLN A 81 0.09 -0.91 0.98
CA GLN A 81 -0.75 -2.10 0.81
C GLN A 81 -0.54 -3.18 1.89
N TYR A 82 -0.22 -2.76 3.12
CA TYR A 82 -0.16 -3.65 4.28
C TYR A 82 -1.58 -3.96 4.78
N HIS A 83 -2.01 -5.18 4.54
CA HIS A 83 -3.26 -5.71 5.09
C HIS A 83 -3.05 -6.26 6.50
N ALA A 84 -4.03 -6.05 7.37
CA ALA A 84 -4.00 -6.61 8.72
C ALA A 84 -4.33 -8.10 8.65
N TYR A 85 -3.30 -8.95 8.71
CA TYR A 85 -3.50 -10.40 8.78
C TYR A 85 -3.59 -10.84 10.25
N LYS A 86 -4.61 -11.65 10.57
CA LYS A 86 -4.66 -12.38 11.84
C LYS A 86 -3.68 -13.54 11.75
N MET A 87 -2.54 -13.44 12.42
CA MET A 87 -1.65 -14.59 12.59
C MET A 87 -2.34 -15.60 13.51
N ARG A 88 -2.59 -16.81 13.01
CA ARG A 88 -3.00 -17.96 13.83
C ARG A 88 -1.76 -18.79 14.08
N VAL A 89 -1.40 -18.97 15.35
CA VAL A 89 -0.41 -19.96 15.74
C VAL A 89 -1.18 -21.28 15.81
N VAL A 90 -0.93 -22.17 14.87
CA VAL A 90 -1.47 -23.54 14.93
C VAL A 90 -0.48 -24.42 15.71
N PRO A 91 -0.94 -25.33 16.58
CA PRO A 91 -0.07 -26.32 17.20
C PRO A 91 0.66 -27.13 16.13
N LEU A 92 1.92 -27.45 16.37
CA LEU A 92 2.66 -28.39 15.54
C LEU A 92 2.08 -29.79 15.81
N LEU A 93 1.48 -30.41 14.79
CA LEU A 93 0.97 -31.77 14.89
C LEU A 93 2.14 -32.73 14.70
N GLU A 94 2.64 -33.30 15.79
CA GLU A 94 3.48 -34.50 15.74
C GLU A 94 2.57 -35.70 15.45
N GLY A 95 2.50 -36.09 14.18
CA GLY A 95 1.69 -37.20 13.74
C GLY A 95 1.66 -37.27 12.22
N ASN A 96 2.19 -38.37 11.70
CA ASN A 96 2.51 -38.63 10.30
C ASN A 96 1.28 -38.71 9.39
N ASN A 97 0.60 -37.58 9.14
CA ASN A 97 -0.56 -37.52 8.24
C ASN A 97 -0.30 -36.47 7.15
N ASN A 98 0.02 -36.95 5.95
CA ASN A 98 0.48 -36.19 4.78
C ASN A 98 -0.59 -35.34 4.08
N GLU A 99 -1.61 -34.87 4.81
CA GLU A 99 -2.81 -34.30 4.22
C GLU A 99 -3.42 -33.20 5.10
N ASN A 100 -2.61 -32.24 5.52
CA ASN A 100 -3.13 -30.96 5.99
C ASN A 100 -2.37 -29.82 5.30
N ILE A 101 -2.92 -29.39 4.18
CA ILE A 101 -2.48 -28.25 3.40
C ILE A 101 -2.68 -27.00 4.27
N VAL A 102 -1.64 -26.67 5.04
CA VAL A 102 -1.46 -25.37 5.67
C VAL A 102 -1.68 -24.33 4.58
N PHE A 103 -2.71 -23.48 4.75
CA PHE A 103 -3.04 -22.35 3.89
C PHE A 103 -1.76 -21.68 3.38
N ARG A 104 -1.35 -22.12 2.18
CA ARG A 104 -0.06 -21.75 1.62
C ARG A 104 -0.12 -20.27 1.31
N ARG A 105 1.01 -19.62 1.58
CA ARG A 105 1.43 -18.31 1.07
C ARG A 105 1.36 -18.27 -0.48
N LYS A 106 0.17 -18.22 -1.05
CA LYS A 106 -0.11 -17.73 -2.40
C LYS A 106 -0.97 -16.49 -2.12
N ASP A 107 -0.42 -15.29 -1.97
CA ASP A 107 0.28 -14.53 -2.99
C ASP A 107 1.26 -13.52 -2.36
N VAL A 108 2.08 -12.89 -3.20
CA VAL A 108 2.98 -11.75 -2.91
C VAL A 108 4.35 -12.05 -2.28
N ARG A 109 5.06 -13.08 -2.75
CA ARG A 109 6.52 -13.16 -2.52
C ARG A 109 7.33 -13.68 -3.70
N HIS A 110 6.77 -13.59 -4.90
CA HIS A 110 7.36 -14.20 -6.08
C HIS A 110 8.49 -13.40 -6.75
N LEU A 111 9.03 -12.31 -6.16
CA LEU A 111 9.91 -11.44 -6.95
C LEU A 111 11.22 -10.91 -6.34
N TRP A 112 11.58 -11.10 -5.07
CA TRP A 112 12.79 -10.35 -4.59
C TRP A 112 13.87 -11.05 -3.75
N ASP A 113 13.65 -12.15 -3.01
CA ASP A 113 14.65 -12.49 -1.97
C ASP A 113 15.36 -13.86 -2.07
N VAL A 114 14.96 -14.78 -2.96
CA VAL A 114 15.53 -16.15 -2.96
C VAL A 114 16.75 -16.32 -3.89
N GLN A 115 16.95 -15.42 -4.86
CA GLN A 115 18.17 -15.45 -5.71
C GLN A 115 19.45 -15.07 -4.94
N LEU A 116 19.35 -14.36 -3.82
CA LEU A 116 20.52 -13.85 -3.08
C LEU A 116 21.12 -14.82 -2.06
N THR A 117 20.36 -15.81 -1.59
CA THR A 117 20.80 -16.70 -0.50
C THR A 117 21.29 -18.07 -0.98
N LYS A 118 20.84 -18.55 -2.15
CA LYS A 118 21.43 -19.75 -2.77
C LYS A 118 22.85 -19.53 -3.30
N ARG A 119 23.23 -18.29 -3.65
CA ARG A 119 24.58 -17.97 -4.15
C ARG A 119 25.61 -17.97 -3.01
N SER A 120 25.32 -17.24 -1.93
CA SER A 120 26.24 -17.09 -0.79
C SER A 120 26.49 -18.38 0.01
N TYR A 121 25.55 -19.35 -0.01
CA TYR A 121 25.70 -20.62 0.72
C TYR A 121 26.43 -21.70 -0.08
N MET A 122 26.48 -21.59 -1.41
CA MET A 122 27.17 -22.55 -2.27
C MET A 122 28.67 -22.24 -2.39
N ASP A 123 29.05 -20.95 -2.33
CA ASP A 123 30.45 -20.53 -2.47
C ASP A 123 31.30 -20.79 -1.20
N SER A 124 30.66 -21.00 -0.04
CA SER A 124 31.35 -21.19 1.26
C SER A 124 31.59 -22.66 1.65
N GLN A 125 31.10 -23.62 0.87
CA GLN A 125 31.20 -25.06 1.16
C GLN A 125 32.20 -25.82 0.25
N SER A 126 32.79 -25.17 -0.75
CA SER A 126 33.63 -25.85 -1.76
C SER A 126 35.15 -25.75 -1.50
N SER A 127 35.61 -25.05 -0.46
CA SER A 127 37.05 -24.76 -0.24
C SER A 127 37.60 -25.27 1.10
N GLY A 128 37.30 -26.51 1.49
CA GLY A 128 37.82 -27.01 2.77
C GLY A 128 37.59 -28.49 3.08
N SER A 129 37.98 -29.40 2.19
CA SER A 129 38.30 -30.77 2.61
C SER A 129 39.30 -31.42 1.64
N ARG A 130 40.58 -31.38 2.02
CA ARG A 130 41.58 -32.40 1.71
C ARG A 130 42.66 -32.35 2.77
#